data_AF-A0A9X5CUR1-F1
#
_entry.id   AF-A0A9X5CUR1-F1
#
_cell.length_a   1.000
_cell.length_b   1.000
_cell.length_c   1.000
_cell.angle_alpha   90.00
_cell.angle_beta   90.00
_cell.angle_gamma   90.00
#
_symmetry.space_group_name_H-M   'P 1'
#
loop_
_entity.id
_entity.type
_entity.pdbx_description
1 polymer ?
#
loop_
_entity_poly.entity_id
_entity_poly.type
_entity_poly.pdbx_seq_one_letter_code
_entity_poly.pdbx_strand_id
1 'polypeptide(L)'
;GGPSLERLRDPGAPAPRLAGRAPADDVEQLCLTNVVQQLEHLRAHESVARALEKGTLELHGVYFHVGEAQAYLLAEQEEERVFDRVREVDLAV
;
A
#
# COMPACT_ATOMS: atom_id res chain seq x y z
N GLY A 1 7.64 -10.37 8.44
CA GLY A 1 6.85 -10.45 9.68
C GLY A 1 7.28 -9.42 10.70
N GLY A 2 8.41 -9.66 11.39
CA GLY A 2 8.91 -8.81 12.48
C GLY A 2 8.99 -7.29 12.21
N PRO A 3 9.56 -6.85 11.07
CA PRO A 3 9.69 -5.41 10.78
C PRO A 3 8.36 -4.66 10.60
N SER A 4 7.29 -5.37 10.21
CA SER A 4 5.95 -4.79 10.06
C SER A 4 5.25 -4.62 11.41
N LEU A 5 5.52 -5.53 12.36
CA LEU A 5 5.02 -5.45 13.74
C LEU A 5 5.73 -4.36 14.56
N GLU A 6 7.02 -4.14 14.33
CA GLU A 6 7.79 -3.09 14.99
C GLU A 6 7.30 -1.69 14.59
N ARG A 7 6.89 -1.49 13.33
CA ARG A 7 6.39 -0.18 12.86
C ARG A 7 4.92 0.07 13.17
N LEU A 8 4.08 -0.97 13.28
CA LEU A 8 2.74 -0.80 13.90
C LEU A 8 2.86 -0.26 15.33
N ARG A 9 3.99 -0.54 16.00
CA ARG A 9 4.34 -0.03 17.32
C ARG A 9 5.14 1.27 17.29
N ASP A 10 5.48 1.80 16.11
CA ASP A 10 6.18 3.08 15.94
C ASP A 10 5.13 4.20 15.70
N PRO A 11 4.85 5.04 16.70
CA PRO A 11 3.83 6.08 16.61
C PRO A 11 4.22 7.27 15.72
N GLY A 12 5.43 7.29 15.12
CA GLY A 12 5.96 8.44 14.39
C GLY A 12 5.63 8.50 12.89
N ALA A 13 5.24 7.39 12.26
CA ALA A 13 4.93 7.37 10.82
C ALA A 13 3.42 7.43 10.57
N PRO A 14 2.92 8.20 9.58
CA PRO A 14 1.51 8.20 9.22
C PRO A 14 1.04 6.79 8.86
N ALA A 15 0.09 6.26 9.61
CA ALA A 15 -0.49 4.95 9.34
C ALA A 15 -1.26 4.99 8.01
N PRO A 16 -1.09 3.99 7.11
CA PRO A 16 -1.89 3.92 5.90
C PRO A 16 -3.36 3.72 6.23
N ARG A 17 -4.24 4.36 5.46
CA ARG A 17 -5.68 4.37 5.67
C ARG A 17 -6.44 3.89 4.44
N LEU A 18 -7.63 3.32 4.65
CA LEU A 18 -8.57 3.01 3.57
C LEU A 18 -9.45 4.22 3.28
N ALA A 19 -9.73 4.48 2.01
CA ALA A 19 -10.69 5.51 1.63
C ALA A 19 -12.11 5.08 2.04
N GLY A 20 -12.80 5.95 2.79
CA GLY A 20 -14.20 5.78 3.15
C GLY A 20 -14.48 4.85 4.33
N ARG A 21 -13.47 4.21 4.94
CA ARG A 21 -13.63 3.49 6.21
C ARG A 21 -12.33 3.38 7.01
N ALA A 22 -12.45 3.15 8.32
CA ALA A 22 -11.33 2.69 9.14
C ALA A 22 -11.03 1.20 8.86
N PRO A 23 -9.79 0.74 9.12
CA PRO A 23 -9.49 -0.69 9.17
C PRO A 23 -10.40 -1.43 10.16
N ALA A 24 -10.71 -2.68 9.87
CA ALA A 24 -11.59 -3.53 10.65
C ALA A 24 -10.91 -4.02 11.94
N ASP A 25 -9.60 -4.27 11.89
CA ASP A 25 -8.78 -4.71 13.01
C ASP A 25 -7.29 -4.37 12.80
N ASP A 26 -6.48 -4.69 13.81
CA ASP A 26 -5.02 -4.49 13.77
C ASP A 26 -4.32 -5.34 12.70
N VAL A 27 -4.92 -6.47 12.30
CA VAL A 27 -4.36 -7.36 11.27
C VAL A 27 -4.52 -6.72 9.90
N GLU A 28 -5.68 -6.13 9.61
CA GLU A 28 -5.89 -5.34 8.39
C GLU A 28 -4.93 -4.15 8.35
N GLN A 29 -4.78 -3.40 9.46
CA GLN A 29 -3.81 -2.30 9.54
C GLN A 29 -2.37 -2.78 9.28
N LEU A 30 -1.99 -3.95 9.81
CA LEU A 30 -0.69 -4.57 9.55
C LEU A 30 -0.51 -4.93 8.09
N CYS A 31 -1.54 -5.45 7.42
CA CYS A 31 -1.51 -5.77 5.99
C CYS A 31 -1.28 -4.52 5.14
N LEU A 32 -2.00 -3.43 5.41
CA LEU A 32 -1.81 -2.15 4.70
C LEU A 32 -0.40 -1.60 4.90
N THR A 33 0.06 -1.62 6.16
CA THR A 33 1.42 -1.21 6.52
C THR A 33 2.44 -2.04 5.76
N ASN A 34 2.24 -3.36 5.72
CA ASN A 34 3.14 -4.28 5.04
C ASN A 34 3.27 -4.00 3.54
N VAL A 35 2.16 -3.76 2.82
CA VAL A 35 2.19 -3.38 1.39
C VAL A 35 3.09 -2.17 1.18
N VAL A 36 2.87 -1.13 1.98
CA VAL A 36 3.65 0.10 1.93
C VAL A 36 5.15 -0.16 2.18
N GLN A 37 5.53 -0.95 3.20
CA GLN A 37 6.95 -1.22 3.45
C GLN A 37 7.59 -2.00 2.30
N GLN A 38 6.87 -2.96 1.74
CA GLN A 38 7.39 -3.75 0.62
C GLN A 38 7.63 -2.87 -0.61
N LEU A 39 6.77 -1.89 -0.88
CA LEU A 39 6.98 -0.93 -1.96
C LEU A 39 8.20 -0.05 -1.71
N GLU A 40 8.36 0.47 -0.48
CA GLU A 40 9.57 1.21 -0.08
C GLU A 40 10.84 0.38 -0.31
N HIS A 41 10.83 -0.89 0.11
CA HIS A 41 11.97 -1.79 -0.07
C HIS A 41 12.25 -2.10 -1.54
N LEU A 42 11.21 -2.29 -2.36
CA LEU A 42 11.37 -2.51 -3.80
C LEU A 42 11.97 -1.27 -4.46
N ARG A 43 11.48 -0.07 -4.13
CA ARG A 43 12.02 1.20 -4.65
C ARG A 43 13.48 1.43 -4.27
N ALA A 44 13.90 0.96 -3.09
CA ALA A 44 15.30 1.06 -2.65
C ALA A 44 16.25 0.11 -3.41
N HIS A 45 15.73 -0.86 -4.17
CA HIS A 45 16.57 -1.79 -4.92
C HIS A 45 17.04 -1.17 -6.24
N GLU A 46 18.35 -1.16 -6.51
CA GLU A 46 18.97 -0.45 -7.64
C GLU A 46 18.35 -0.77 -9.01
N SER A 47 18.08 -2.05 -9.29
CA SER A 47 17.46 -2.46 -10.56
C SER A 47 16.04 -1.92 -10.74
N VAL A 48 15.28 -1.82 -9.65
CA VAL A 48 13.90 -1.31 -9.65
C VAL A 48 13.92 0.20 -9.79
N ALA A 49 14.72 0.89 -8.98
CA ALA A 49 14.92 2.34 -9.08
C ALA A 49 15.28 2.77 -10.50
N ARG A 50 16.26 2.10 -11.12
CA ARG A 50 16.67 2.37 -12.49
C ARG A 50 15.57 2.11 -13.52
N ALA A 51 14.73 1.10 -13.32
CA ALA A 51 13.63 0.79 -14.23
C ALA A 51 12.47 1.79 -14.10
N LEU A 52 12.20 2.26 -12.88
CA LEU A 52 11.24 3.32 -12.57
C LEU A 52 11.68 4.66 -13.18
N GLU A 53 12.95 5.05 -12.99
CA GLU A 53 13.52 6.28 -13.57
C GLU A 53 13.44 6.31 -15.11
N LYS A 54 13.56 5.14 -15.75
CA LYS A 54 13.43 4.99 -17.20
C LYS A 54 11.98 4.94 -17.69
N GLY A 55 10.99 4.91 -16.79
CA GLY A 55 9.58 4.71 -17.15
C GLY A 55 9.28 3.33 -17.76
N THR A 56 10.16 2.36 -17.53
CA THR A 56 10.01 0.97 -18.05
C THR A 56 9.35 0.02 -17.06
N LEU A 57 9.09 0.50 -15.85
CA LEU A 57 8.44 -0.21 -14.78
C LEU A 57 7.48 0.76 -14.08
N GLU A 58 6.33 0.25 -13.67
CA GLU A 58 5.44 0.90 -12.72
C GLU A 58 5.32 0.01 -11.48
N LEU A 59 5.14 0.63 -10.32
CA LEU A 59 5.03 -0.08 -9.06
C LEU A 59 3.76 0.34 -8.34
N HIS A 60 2.83 -0.61 -8.21
CA HIS A 60 1.49 -0.41 -7.66
C HIS A 60 1.32 -1.19 -6.35
N GLY A 61 0.77 -0.53 -5.33
CA GLY A 61 0.40 -1.18 -4.07
C GLY A 61 -1.05 -1.62 -4.08
N VAL A 62 -1.32 -2.92 -3.94
CA VAL A 62 -2.69 -3.45 -3.93
C VAL A 62 -2.98 -4.17 -2.62
N TYR A 63 -4.14 -3.89 -2.03
CA TYR A 63 -4.71 -4.64 -0.92
C TYR A 63 -6.06 -5.22 -1.32
N PHE A 64 -6.34 -6.47 -0.97
CA PHE A 64 -7.63 -7.11 -1.27
C PHE A 64 -8.27 -7.63 0.01
N HIS A 65 -9.44 -7.10 0.34
CA HIS A 65 -10.24 -7.58 1.46
C HIS A 65 -11.11 -8.76 1.00
N VAL A 66 -10.70 -9.98 1.37
CA VAL A 66 -11.36 -11.22 0.92
C VAL A 66 -12.83 -11.29 1.35
N GLY A 67 -13.15 -10.92 2.59
CA GLY A 67 -14.53 -10.99 3.11
C GLY A 67 -15.50 -10.00 2.46
N GLU A 68 -14.98 -8.93 1.84
CA GLU A 68 -15.77 -7.91 1.14
C GLU A 68 -15.68 -8.09 -0.39
N ALA A 69 -14.83 -9.02 -0.87
CA ALA A 69 -14.44 -9.13 -2.27
C ALA A 69 -14.02 -7.78 -2.91
N GLN A 70 -13.34 -6.92 -2.15
CA GLN A 70 -13.00 -5.56 -2.55
C GLN A 70 -11.49 -5.37 -2.68
N ALA A 71 -11.05 -4.84 -3.83
CA ALA A 71 -9.67 -4.40 -4.06
C ALA A 71 -9.50 -2.92 -3.72
N TYR A 72 -8.33 -2.58 -3.19
CA TYR A 72 -7.91 -1.22 -2.92
C TYR A 72 -6.52 -0.98 -3.52
N LEU A 73 -6.33 0.16 -4.17
CA LEU A 73 -5.07 0.59 -4.78
C LEU A 73 -4.48 1.72 -3.93
N LEU A 74 -3.19 1.63 -3.63
CA LEU A 74 -2.48 2.66 -2.89
C LEU A 74 -2.24 3.89 -3.78
N ALA A 75 -2.80 5.02 -3.37
CA ALA A 75 -2.41 6.35 -3.81
C ALA A 75 -1.43 6.95 -2.79
N GLU A 76 -0.24 7.32 -3.26
CA GLU A 76 0.78 8.02 -2.48
C GLU A 76 0.82 9.48 -2.94
N GLN A 77 0.37 10.41 -2.08
CA GLN A 77 0.45 11.84 -2.33
C GLN A 77 1.12 12.54 -1.16
N GLU A 78 2.24 13.22 -1.44
CA GLU A 78 3.09 13.89 -0.45
C GLU A 78 3.54 12.94 0.67
N GLU A 79 2.75 12.83 1.74
CA GLU A 79 2.99 11.96 2.91
C GLU A 79 1.77 11.07 3.23
N GLU A 80 0.66 11.25 2.51
CA GLU A 80 -0.55 10.46 2.68
C GLU A 80 -0.48 9.14 1.90
N ARG A 81 -0.82 8.05 2.61
CA ARG A 81 -0.87 6.69 2.07
C ARG A 81 -2.30 6.20 2.15
N VAL A 82 -3.03 6.39 1.05
CA VAL A 82 -4.47 6.13 1.00
C VAL A 82 -4.73 4.97 0.07
N PHE A 83 -5.39 3.94 0.58
CA PHE A 83 -5.87 2.82 -0.21
C PHE A 83 -7.28 3.13 -0.73
N ASP A 84 -7.37 3.53 -2.00
CA ASP A 84 -8.60 3.85 -2.70
C ASP A 84 -9.27 2.59 -3.24
N ARG A 85 -10.61 2.51 -3.12
CA ARG A 85 -11.36 1.39 -3.68
C ARG A 85 -11.25 1.37 -5.20
N VAL A 86 -10.83 0.23 -5.74
CA VAL A 86 -10.93 -0.04 -7.17
C VAL A 86 -12.40 -0.29 -7.49
N ARG A 87 -12.96 0.51 -8.41
CA ARG A 87 -14.34 0.32 -8.90
C ARG A 87 -14.31 -0.56 -10.13
N GLU A 88 -15.42 -1.24 -10.41
CA GLU A 88 -15.55 -2.16 -11.56
C GLU A 88 -15.27 -1.47 -12.92
N VAL A 89 -15.47 -0.15 -13.00
CA VAL A 89 -15.17 0.69 -14.17
C VAL A 89 -13.68 1.03 -14.34
N ASP A 90 -12.83 0.83 -13.32
CA ASP A 90 -11.41 1.18 -13.35
C ASP A 90 -10.51 0.05 -13.90
N LEU A 91 -11.08 -1.15 -14.14
CA LEU A 91 -10.36 -2.33 -14.64
C LEU A 91 -10.39 -2.48 -16.17
N ALA A 92 -11.05 -1.57 -16.87
CA ALA A 92 -11.17 -1.57 -18.33
C ALA A 92 -10.32 -0.44 -18.94
N VAL A 93 -9.00 -0.61 -18.93
CA VAL A 93 -8.05 0.20 -19.72
C VAL A 93 -7.17 -0.72 -20.54
#